data_AF-A0A8E7B0B3-F1
#
_entry.id   AF-A0A8E7B0B3-F1
#
_cell.length_a   1.000
_cell.length_b   1.000
_cell.length_c   1.000
_cell.angle_alpha   90.00
_cell.angle_beta   90.00
_cell.angle_gamma   90.00
#
_symmetry.space_group_name_H-M   'P 1'
#
loop_
_entity.id
_entity.type
_entity.pdbx_description
1 polymer ?
#
loop_
_entity_poly.entity_id
_entity_poly.type
_entity_poly.pdbx_seq_one_letter_code
_entity_poly.pdbx_strand_id
1 'polypeptide(L)'
;MVLETLKRTLHLLIHRPLLWISGVYAGCIAALVIWLEFTGGMFLAGKIAMLAVIAFPFIVGIMNHHLMTGDTDLKNLITTGLRNYFPIVLPVVILGGMIVIMALLLSVPLSIMGYGSDEYALTGLMLGILIPAILFSIYIDNVAVCEKTRIFDTLKRSLELVTIKLSTSVGFFIISVIMTVIVSLFGAFLWGMILADRFTQFIDMNLTTQQGVFSQYTLTDWQALIGPEGTIVTSLVFGLVTFILVPFLLTFKYSCYKEATQEVVTIPGEYDEKGRWYKY
;
A
#
# COMPACT_ATOMS: atom_id res chain seq x y z
N MET A 1 8.62 5.19 20.93
CA MET A 1 7.66 4.39 20.14
C MET A 1 7.70 4.77 18.65
N VAL A 2 6.74 5.52 18.07
CA VAL A 2 6.69 5.79 16.61
C VAL A 2 8.00 6.37 16.03
N LEU A 3 8.66 7.28 16.76
CA LEU A 3 9.95 7.86 16.33
C LEU A 3 11.09 6.83 16.28
N GLU A 4 11.09 5.84 17.18
CA GLU A 4 12.10 4.77 17.19
C GLU A 4 11.86 3.81 16.03
N THR A 5 10.60 3.48 15.76
CA THR A 5 10.16 2.68 14.60
C THR A 5 10.54 3.36 13.29
N LEU A 6 10.37 4.69 13.21
CA LEU A 6 10.81 5.50 12.07
C LEU A 6 12.34 5.50 11.91
N LYS A 7 13.09 5.73 13.00
CA LYS A 7 14.57 5.67 13.00
C LYS A 7 15.07 4.31 12.54
N ARG A 8 14.47 3.23 13.03
CA ARG A 8 14.78 1.86 12.62
C ARG A 8 14.53 1.64 11.13
N THR A 9 13.42 2.16 10.63
CA THR A 9 13.04 2.06 9.20
C THR A 9 14.07 2.75 8.32
N LEU A 10 14.44 3.99 8.65
CA LEU A 10 15.46 4.73 7.92
C LEU A 10 16.82 4.01 7.98
N HIS A 11 17.20 3.51 9.15
CA HIS A 11 18.41 2.73 9.31
C HIS A 11 18.43 1.48 8.41
N LEU A 12 17.32 0.73 8.36
CA LEU A 12 17.18 -0.45 7.49
C LEU A 12 17.26 -0.09 6.01
N LEU A 13 16.57 0.96 5.56
CA LEU A 13 16.61 1.41 4.16
C LEU A 13 18.01 1.85 3.71
N ILE A 14 18.80 2.46 4.61
CA ILE A 14 20.17 2.90 4.34
C ILE A 14 21.13 1.70 4.29
N HIS A 15 20.99 0.75 5.22
CA HIS A 15 21.98 -0.34 5.39
C HIS A 15 21.63 -1.61 4.62
N ARG A 16 20.39 -1.74 4.09
CA ARG A 16 19.95 -2.90 3.30
C ARG A 16 19.49 -2.45 1.90
N PRO A 17 20.43 -2.36 0.92
CA PRO A 17 20.11 -1.87 -0.41
C PRO A 17 19.08 -2.73 -1.16
N LEU A 18 18.97 -4.02 -0.82
CA LEU A 18 17.98 -4.92 -1.40
C LEU A 18 16.52 -4.49 -1.16
N LEU A 19 16.25 -3.69 -0.13
CA LEU A 19 14.91 -3.14 0.11
C LEU A 19 14.45 -2.21 -1.01
N TRP A 20 15.38 -1.59 -1.73
CA TRP A 20 15.06 -0.70 -2.84
C TRP A 20 14.56 -1.44 -4.08
N ILE A 21 14.66 -2.78 -4.15
CA ILE A 21 14.08 -3.56 -5.26
C ILE A 21 12.58 -3.31 -5.38
N SER A 22 11.85 -3.18 -4.27
CA SER A 22 10.42 -2.84 -4.32
C SER A 22 10.18 -1.43 -4.83
N GLY A 23 11.11 -0.50 -4.56
CA GLY A 23 11.11 0.84 -5.13
C GLY A 23 11.36 0.83 -6.63
N VAL A 24 12.38 0.11 -7.11
CA VAL A 24 12.66 -0.04 -8.55
C VAL A 24 11.45 -0.61 -9.27
N TYR A 25 10.87 -1.69 -8.73
CA TYR A 25 9.66 -2.30 -9.26
C TYR A 25 8.50 -1.30 -9.38
N ALA A 26 8.15 -0.63 -8.28
CA ALA A 26 7.03 0.31 -8.27
C ALA A 26 7.28 1.54 -9.13
N GLY A 27 8.49 2.10 -9.08
CA GLY A 27 8.90 3.27 -9.84
C GLY A 27 8.89 3.04 -11.34
N CYS A 28 9.46 1.92 -11.81
CA CYS A 28 9.44 1.56 -13.22
C CYS A 28 8.01 1.35 -13.73
N ILE A 29 7.15 0.71 -12.93
CA ILE A 29 5.76 0.47 -13.32
C ILE A 29 4.96 1.77 -13.34
N ALA A 30 5.10 2.62 -12.32
CA ALA A 30 4.41 3.91 -12.29
C ALA A 30 4.84 4.80 -13.46
N ALA A 31 6.14 4.89 -13.74
CA ALA A 31 6.64 5.62 -14.89
C ALA A 31 6.09 5.05 -16.21
N LEU A 32 6.11 3.72 -16.39
CA LEU A 32 5.61 3.08 -17.60
C LEU A 32 4.10 3.29 -17.79
N VAL A 33 3.30 3.21 -16.72
CA VAL A 33 1.85 3.43 -16.76
C VAL A 33 1.55 4.87 -17.16
N ILE A 34 2.18 5.85 -16.49
CA ILE A 34 1.98 7.28 -16.82
C ILE A 34 2.44 7.58 -18.24
N TRP A 35 3.60 7.05 -18.64
CA TRP A 35 4.08 7.20 -20.01
C TRP A 35 3.05 6.72 -21.03
N LEU A 36 2.52 5.51 -20.85
CA LEU A 36 1.53 4.93 -21.74
C LEU A 36 0.19 5.68 -21.74
N GLU A 37 -0.27 6.16 -20.59
CA GLU A 37 -1.49 6.98 -20.52
C GLU A 37 -1.33 8.26 -21.35
N PHE A 38 -0.16 8.89 -21.31
CA PHE A 38 0.11 10.14 -22.02
C PHE A 38 0.47 9.95 -23.50
N THR A 39 0.83 8.74 -23.95
CA THR A 39 1.11 8.45 -25.37
C THR A 39 -0.04 7.72 -26.08
N GLY A 40 -1.25 7.72 -25.52
CA GLY A 40 -2.43 7.08 -26.12
C GLY A 40 -2.53 5.56 -25.92
N GLY A 41 -1.66 4.99 -25.07
CA GLY A 41 -1.63 3.58 -24.69
C GLY A 41 -2.47 3.24 -23.45
N MET A 42 -3.52 4.01 -23.15
CA MET A 42 -4.33 3.89 -21.92
C MET A 42 -4.83 2.45 -21.65
N PHE A 43 -5.25 1.73 -22.69
CA PHE A 43 -5.66 0.32 -22.56
C PHE A 43 -4.53 -0.60 -22.09
N LEU A 44 -3.31 -0.39 -22.60
CA LEU A 44 -2.13 -1.15 -22.18
C LEU A 44 -1.67 -0.73 -20.78
N ALA A 45 -1.75 0.56 -20.46
CA ALA A 45 -1.43 1.09 -19.14
C ALA A 45 -2.25 0.41 -18.03
N GLY A 46 -3.58 0.30 -18.23
CA GLY A 46 -4.46 -0.40 -17.29
C GLY A 46 -4.11 -1.88 -17.12
N LYS A 47 -3.74 -2.58 -18.20
CA LYS A 47 -3.31 -3.99 -18.12
C LYS A 47 -1.99 -4.15 -17.37
N ILE A 48 -1.02 -3.28 -17.63
CA ILE A 48 0.27 -3.30 -16.93
C ILE A 48 0.08 -3.00 -15.45
N ALA A 49 -0.75 -2.01 -15.11
CA ALA A 49 -1.09 -1.71 -13.72
C ALA A 49 -1.76 -2.93 -13.04
N MET A 50 -2.68 -3.61 -13.72
CA MET A 50 -3.31 -4.82 -13.19
C MET A 50 -2.29 -5.95 -12.97
N LEU A 51 -1.44 -6.24 -13.96
CA LEU A 51 -0.38 -7.25 -13.83
C LEU A 51 0.60 -6.88 -12.70
N ALA A 52 0.89 -5.59 -12.53
CA ALA A 52 1.74 -5.10 -11.45
C ALA A 52 1.12 -5.32 -10.07
N VAL A 53 -0.18 -5.10 -9.92
CA VAL A 53 -0.90 -5.39 -8.67
C VAL A 53 -0.90 -6.89 -8.39
N ILE A 54 -1.09 -7.72 -9.41
CA ILE A 54 -1.04 -9.19 -9.28
C ILE A 54 0.37 -9.65 -8.88
N ALA A 55 1.43 -9.06 -9.43
CA ALA A 55 2.80 -9.42 -9.09
C ALA A 55 3.30 -8.78 -7.78
N PHE A 56 2.61 -7.78 -7.22
CA PHE A 56 3.06 -7.08 -6.02
C PHE A 56 3.22 -7.97 -4.77
N PRO A 57 2.33 -8.94 -4.46
CA PRO A 57 2.51 -9.88 -3.35
C PRO A 57 3.82 -10.67 -3.42
N PHE A 58 4.32 -10.96 -4.62
CA PHE A 58 5.62 -11.61 -4.78
C PHE A 58 6.76 -10.72 -4.23
N ILE A 59 6.75 -9.43 -4.56
CA ILE A 59 7.72 -8.46 -4.05
C ILE A 59 7.61 -8.30 -2.54
N VAL A 60 6.38 -8.20 -2.01
CA VAL A 60 6.13 -8.13 -0.56
C VAL A 60 6.67 -9.38 0.15
N GLY A 61 6.47 -10.56 -0.43
CA GLY A 61 6.99 -11.82 0.09
C GLY A 61 8.51 -11.86 0.18
N ILE A 62 9.21 -11.34 -0.83
CA ILE A 62 10.68 -11.20 -0.82
C ILE A 62 11.12 -10.22 0.28
N MET A 63 10.51 -9.04 0.33
CA MET A 63 10.89 -7.99 1.28
C MET A 63 10.70 -8.44 2.73
N ASN A 64 9.54 -9.00 3.06
CA ASN A 64 9.26 -9.50 4.41
C ASN A 64 10.20 -10.65 4.79
N HIS A 65 10.56 -11.53 3.86
CA HIS A 65 11.53 -12.59 4.13
C HIS A 65 12.92 -12.02 4.39
N HIS A 66 13.42 -11.13 3.52
CA HIS A 66 14.72 -10.49 3.67
C HIS A 66 14.81 -9.70 4.99
N LEU A 67 13.74 -8.99 5.37
CA LEU A 67 13.67 -8.25 6.62
C LEU A 67 13.75 -9.18 7.84
N MET A 68 13.11 -10.36 7.77
CA MET A 68 13.13 -11.36 8.84
C MET A 68 14.47 -12.10 8.97
N THR A 69 15.00 -12.64 7.88
CA THR A 69 16.16 -13.55 7.92
C THR A 69 17.49 -12.86 7.67
N GLY A 70 17.46 -11.69 7.01
CA GLY A 70 18.68 -11.04 6.51
C GLY A 70 19.31 -11.76 5.31
N ASP A 71 18.64 -12.77 4.73
CA ASP A 71 19.17 -13.51 3.58
C ASP A 71 19.31 -12.59 2.35
N THR A 72 20.49 -12.59 1.73
CA THR A 72 20.82 -11.78 0.56
C THR A 72 20.93 -12.61 -0.73
N ASP A 73 20.84 -13.95 -0.65
CA ASP A 73 20.96 -14.81 -1.83
C ASP A 73 19.73 -14.65 -2.73
N LEU A 74 19.96 -14.11 -3.93
CA LEU A 74 18.90 -13.79 -4.89
C LEU A 74 18.07 -15.01 -5.28
N LYS A 75 18.71 -16.19 -5.38
CA LYS A 75 18.02 -17.43 -5.75
C LYS A 75 17.04 -17.87 -4.66
N ASN A 76 17.48 -17.82 -3.40
CA ASN A 76 16.62 -18.10 -2.25
C ASN A 76 15.50 -17.07 -2.12
N LEU A 77 15.80 -15.79 -2.36
CA LEU A 77 14.81 -14.71 -2.34
C LEU A 77 13.70 -14.93 -3.37
N ILE A 78 14.03 -15.21 -4.63
CA ILE A 78 13.04 -15.47 -5.69
C ILE A 78 12.20 -16.71 -5.35
N THR A 79 12.84 -17.80 -4.93
CA THR A 79 12.14 -19.04 -4.57
C THR A 79 11.18 -18.80 -3.41
N THR A 80 11.59 -17.99 -2.44
CA THR A 80 10.78 -17.66 -1.27
C THR A 80 9.64 -16.71 -1.62
N GLY A 81 9.86 -15.74 -2.52
CA GLY A 81 8.80 -14.90 -3.06
C GLY A 81 7.69 -15.71 -3.71
N LEU A 82 8.04 -16.70 -4.55
CA LEU A 82 7.08 -17.60 -5.19
C LEU A 82 6.33 -18.44 -4.16
N ARG A 83 7.04 -18.99 -3.17
CA ARG A 83 6.44 -19.79 -2.10
C ARG A 83 5.46 -19.00 -1.23
N ASN A 84 5.76 -17.72 -0.99
CA ASN A 84 4.97 -16.85 -0.13
C ASN A 84 3.85 -16.11 -0.87
N TYR A 85 3.78 -16.22 -2.20
CA TYR A 85 2.76 -15.56 -3.01
C TYR A 85 1.32 -15.91 -2.57
N PHE A 86 0.95 -17.19 -2.63
CA PHE A 86 -0.39 -17.64 -2.25
C PHE A 86 -0.71 -17.45 -0.76
N PRO A 87 0.22 -17.71 0.18
CA PRO A 87 0.03 -17.37 1.59
C PRO A 87 -0.33 -15.91 1.86
N ILE A 88 0.13 -14.96 1.04
CA ILE A 88 -0.25 -13.54 1.14
C ILE A 88 -1.59 -13.28 0.45
N VAL A 89 -1.78 -13.80 -0.77
CA VAL A 89 -2.95 -13.50 -1.60
C VAL A 89 -4.23 -14.11 -1.05
N LEU A 90 -4.19 -15.37 -0.59
CA LEU A 90 -5.38 -16.09 -0.17
C LEU A 90 -6.12 -15.43 1.01
N PRO A 91 -5.45 -15.01 2.11
CA PRO A 91 -6.11 -14.26 3.18
C PRO A 91 -6.77 -12.97 2.68
N VAL A 92 -6.12 -12.24 1.76
CA VAL A 92 -6.65 -10.99 1.19
C VAL A 92 -7.89 -11.26 0.34
N VAL A 93 -7.89 -12.33 -0.46
CA VAL A 93 -9.05 -12.75 -1.26
C VAL A 93 -10.22 -13.15 -0.35
N ILE A 94 -9.95 -13.93 0.70
CA ILE A 94 -10.98 -14.31 1.67
C ILE A 94 -11.53 -13.06 2.38
N LEU A 95 -10.67 -12.12 2.77
CA LEU A 95 -11.09 -10.83 3.34
C LEU A 95 -11.97 -10.04 2.37
N GLY A 96 -11.62 -9.97 1.09
CA GLY A 96 -12.44 -9.35 0.06
C GLY A 96 -13.83 -10.00 -0.03
N GLY A 97 -13.89 -11.33 0.01
CA GLY A 97 -15.15 -12.07 0.09
C GLY A 97 -15.97 -11.73 1.34
N MET A 98 -15.33 -11.65 2.51
CA MET A 98 -15.98 -11.25 3.76
C MET A 98 -16.53 -9.82 3.69
N ILE A 99 -15.79 -8.88 3.08
CA ILE A 99 -16.24 -7.49 2.88
C ILE A 99 -17.50 -7.45 2.00
N VAL A 100 -17.51 -8.19 0.88
CA VAL A 100 -18.66 -8.25 -0.02
C VAL A 100 -19.88 -8.85 0.68
N ILE A 101 -19.70 -9.98 1.39
CA ILE A 101 -20.78 -10.61 2.16
C ILE A 101 -21.31 -9.64 3.23
N MET A 102 -20.43 -8.96 3.96
CA MET A 102 -20.83 -8.00 4.99
C MET A 102 -21.59 -6.82 4.38
N ALA A 103 -21.15 -6.30 3.24
CA ALA A 103 -21.83 -5.21 2.55
C ALA A 103 -23.24 -5.63 2.11
N LEU A 104 -23.40 -6.83 1.54
CA LEU A 104 -24.72 -7.36 1.15
C LEU A 104 -25.62 -7.62 2.36
N LEU A 105 -25.08 -8.18 3.43
CA LEU A 105 -25.87 -8.47 4.64
C LEU A 105 -26.36 -7.19 5.32
N LEU A 106 -25.53 -6.15 5.36
CA LEU A 106 -25.86 -4.87 5.98
C LEU A 106 -26.66 -3.95 5.05
N SER A 107 -26.64 -4.16 3.73
CA SER A 107 -27.48 -3.40 2.80
C SER A 107 -28.96 -3.79 2.89
N VAL A 108 -29.28 -5.03 3.25
CA VAL A 108 -30.66 -5.50 3.43
C VAL A 108 -31.43 -4.69 4.49
N PRO A 109 -30.97 -4.56 5.75
CA PRO A 109 -31.67 -3.78 6.75
C PRO A 109 -31.73 -2.29 6.38
N LEU A 110 -30.69 -1.73 5.76
CA LEU A 110 -30.72 -0.35 5.24
C LEU A 110 -31.83 -0.17 4.20
N SER A 111 -32.00 -1.13 3.30
CA SER A 111 -33.08 -1.12 2.32
C SER A 111 -34.46 -1.22 2.98
N ILE A 112 -34.62 -2.04 4.02
CA ILE A 112 -35.88 -2.17 4.77
C ILE A 112 -36.22 -0.87 5.52
N MET A 113 -35.21 -0.17 6.04
CA MET A 113 -35.37 1.12 6.73
C MET A 113 -35.64 2.29 5.76
N GLY A 114 -35.74 2.04 4.45
CA GLY A 114 -36.01 3.07 3.44
C GLY A 114 -34.77 3.78 2.89
N TYR A 115 -33.55 3.37 3.29
CA TYR A 115 -32.28 3.95 2.82
C TYR A 115 -31.67 3.23 1.61
N GLY A 116 -32.40 2.31 0.97
CA GLY A 116 -31.86 1.47 -0.10
C GLY A 116 -31.38 2.24 -1.35
N SER A 117 -31.89 3.45 -1.56
CA SER A 117 -31.50 4.35 -2.66
C SER A 117 -30.74 5.59 -2.20
N ASP A 118 -30.39 5.69 -0.91
CA ASP A 118 -29.64 6.83 -0.37
C ASP A 118 -28.14 6.61 -0.57
N GLU A 119 -27.54 7.43 -1.42
CA GLU A 119 -26.11 7.38 -1.76
C GLU A 119 -25.23 7.60 -0.53
N TYR A 120 -25.66 8.44 0.42
CA TYR A 120 -24.89 8.72 1.64
C TYR A 120 -24.91 7.52 2.58
N ALA A 121 -26.05 6.81 2.69
CA ALA A 121 -26.17 5.61 3.49
C ALA A 121 -25.30 4.48 2.93
N LEU A 122 -25.29 4.27 1.61
CA LEU A 122 -24.43 3.28 0.96
C LEU A 122 -22.94 3.63 1.10
N THR A 123 -22.58 4.90 0.97
CA THR A 123 -21.20 5.37 1.15
C THR A 123 -20.75 5.16 2.59
N GLY A 124 -21.58 5.54 3.57
CA GLY A 124 -21.31 5.34 4.99
C GLY A 124 -21.15 3.87 5.35
N LEU A 125 -21.97 2.99 4.77
CA LEU A 125 -21.85 1.55 4.92
C LEU A 125 -20.49 1.04 4.43
N MET A 126 -20.11 1.41 3.21
CA MET A 126 -18.85 0.96 2.60
C MET A 126 -17.65 1.45 3.40
N LEU A 127 -17.64 2.71 3.85
CA LEU A 127 -16.59 3.23 4.72
C LEU A 127 -16.54 2.50 6.07
N GLY A 128 -17.70 2.23 6.68
CA GLY A 128 -17.82 1.50 7.94
C GLY A 128 -17.29 0.07 7.88
N ILE A 129 -17.30 -0.56 6.71
CA ILE A 129 -16.73 -1.91 6.49
C ILE A 129 -15.26 -1.83 6.09
N LEU A 130 -14.91 -0.95 5.14
CA LEU A 130 -13.57 -0.88 4.56
C LEU A 130 -12.53 -0.36 5.55
N ILE A 131 -12.84 0.66 6.34
CA ILE A 131 -11.86 1.25 7.28
C ILE A 131 -11.41 0.19 8.30
N PRO A 132 -12.30 -0.53 9.02
CA PRO A 132 -11.88 -1.61 9.91
C PRO A 132 -11.20 -2.76 9.17
N ALA A 133 -11.68 -3.14 7.98
CA ALA A 133 -11.07 -4.22 7.23
C ALA A 133 -9.62 -3.91 6.84
N ILE A 134 -9.33 -2.69 6.37
CA ILE A 134 -7.97 -2.22 6.07
C ILE A 134 -7.12 -2.16 7.34
N LEU A 135 -7.68 -1.64 8.44
CA LEU A 135 -6.98 -1.54 9.71
C LEU A 135 -6.58 -2.92 10.25
N PHE A 136 -7.49 -3.88 10.28
CA PHE A 136 -7.24 -5.23 10.81
C PHE A 136 -6.42 -6.12 9.85
N SER A 137 -6.41 -5.80 8.55
CA SER A 137 -5.64 -6.53 7.54
C SER A 137 -4.20 -6.06 7.39
N ILE A 138 -3.82 -4.98 8.09
CA ILE A 138 -2.51 -4.35 7.96
C ILE A 138 -1.37 -5.39 8.04
N TYR A 139 -1.38 -6.35 8.96
CA TYR A 139 -0.24 -7.26 9.15
C TYR A 139 -0.39 -8.62 8.45
N ILE A 140 -1.38 -8.83 7.57
CA ILE A 140 -1.63 -10.13 6.92
C ILE A 140 -0.38 -10.68 6.23
N ASP A 141 0.29 -9.88 5.41
CA ASP A 141 1.49 -10.27 4.67
C ASP A 141 2.69 -10.52 5.60
N ASN A 142 2.83 -9.72 6.66
CA ASN A 142 3.89 -9.93 7.63
C ASN A 142 3.69 -11.26 8.37
N VAL A 143 2.48 -11.54 8.85
CA VAL A 143 2.14 -12.79 9.54
C VAL A 143 2.26 -13.98 8.59
N ALA A 144 1.75 -13.88 7.37
CA ALA A 144 1.81 -14.96 6.37
C ALA A 144 3.25 -15.38 6.08
N VAL A 145 4.17 -14.41 5.97
CA VAL A 145 5.58 -14.66 5.64
C VAL A 145 6.40 -15.04 6.88
N CYS A 146 6.21 -14.33 7.99
CA CYS A 146 7.06 -14.48 9.17
C CYS A 146 6.63 -15.65 10.06
N GLU A 147 5.33 -15.84 10.24
CA GLU A 147 4.77 -16.86 11.14
C GLU A 147 4.33 -18.13 10.39
N LYS A 148 4.21 -18.08 9.06
CA LYS A 148 3.87 -19.23 8.18
C LYS A 148 2.61 -19.99 8.62
N THR A 149 1.59 -19.24 9.05
CA THR A 149 0.33 -19.79 9.54
C THR A 149 -0.63 -20.16 8.41
N ARG A 150 -1.72 -20.88 8.74
CA ARG A 150 -2.80 -21.16 7.78
C ARG A 150 -3.62 -19.89 7.52
N ILE A 151 -4.39 -19.89 6.43
CA ILE A 151 -5.08 -18.70 5.91
C ILE A 151 -5.95 -17.98 6.97
N PHE A 152 -6.82 -18.72 7.67
CA PHE A 152 -7.67 -18.15 8.71
C PHE A 152 -6.90 -17.75 9.97
N ASP A 153 -5.86 -18.50 10.31
CA ASP A 153 -4.97 -18.18 11.42
C ASP A 153 -4.20 -16.89 11.13
N THR A 154 -3.80 -16.64 9.88
CA THR A 154 -3.19 -15.37 9.45
C THR A 154 -4.13 -14.19 9.66
N LEU A 155 -5.41 -14.32 9.27
CA LEU A 155 -6.42 -13.27 9.46
C LEU A 155 -6.65 -12.99 10.95
N LYS A 156 -6.87 -14.05 11.72
CA LYS A 156 -7.09 -13.96 13.17
C LYS A 156 -5.88 -13.31 13.85
N ARG A 157 -4.67 -13.75 13.50
CA ARG A 157 -3.43 -13.25 14.08
C ARG A 157 -3.17 -11.79 13.73
N SER A 158 -3.45 -11.37 12.50
CA SER A 158 -3.38 -9.96 12.11
C SER A 158 -4.32 -9.11 12.97
N LEU A 159 -5.58 -9.56 13.15
CA LEU A 159 -6.55 -8.90 14.02
C LEU A 159 -6.04 -8.81 15.47
N GLU A 160 -5.56 -9.92 16.05
CA GLU A 160 -4.99 -9.95 17.39
C GLU A 160 -3.88 -8.91 17.58
N LEU A 161 -2.92 -8.84 16.65
CA LEU A 161 -1.80 -7.90 16.73
C LEU A 161 -2.28 -6.44 16.69
N VAL A 162 -3.27 -6.14 15.85
CA VAL A 162 -3.86 -4.79 15.78
C VAL A 162 -4.65 -4.47 17.06
N THR A 163 -5.38 -5.42 17.63
CA THR A 163 -6.13 -5.20 18.88
C THR A 163 -5.20 -4.99 20.07
N ILE A 164 -4.11 -5.75 20.18
CA ILE A 164 -3.12 -5.59 21.25
C ILE A 164 -2.38 -4.25 21.11
N LYS A 165 -2.06 -3.85 19.88
CA LYS A 165 -1.24 -2.66 19.57
C LYS A 165 -1.91 -1.69 18.61
N LEU A 166 -3.12 -1.26 18.96
CA LEU A 166 -3.90 -0.33 18.13
C LEU A 166 -3.14 0.98 17.86
N SER A 167 -2.43 1.51 18.86
CA SER A 167 -1.64 2.74 18.71
C SER A 167 -0.55 2.64 17.65
N THR A 168 0.08 1.48 17.49
CA THR A 168 1.13 1.25 16.49
C THR A 168 0.54 1.16 15.10
N SER A 169 -0.58 0.43 14.95
CA SER A 169 -1.30 0.32 13.67
C SER A 169 -1.86 1.66 13.20
N VAL A 170 -2.46 2.45 14.09
CA VAL A 170 -2.93 3.81 13.78
C VAL A 170 -1.75 4.73 13.45
N GLY A 171 -0.67 4.65 14.23
CA GLY A 171 0.57 5.39 13.96
C GLY A 171 1.16 5.07 12.59
N PHE A 172 1.06 3.81 12.15
CA PHE A 172 1.48 3.41 10.80
C PHE A 172 0.73 4.22 9.72
N PHE A 173 -0.61 4.28 9.78
CA PHE A 173 -1.40 5.00 8.78
C PHE A 173 -1.09 6.50 8.79
N ILE A 174 -1.01 7.13 9.96
CA ILE A 174 -0.72 8.56 10.08
C ILE A 174 0.64 8.90 9.46
N ILE A 175 1.69 8.18 9.83
CA ILE A 175 3.04 8.44 9.30
C ILE A 175 3.11 8.10 7.81
N SER A 176 2.43 7.05 7.35
CA SER A 176 2.37 6.70 5.93
C SER A 176 1.70 7.80 5.10
N VAL A 177 0.62 8.40 5.60
CA VAL A 177 -0.04 9.55 4.96
C VAL A 177 0.89 10.75 4.94
N ILE A 178 1.51 11.11 6.08
CA ILE A 178 2.45 12.24 6.16
C ILE A 178 3.61 12.05 5.18
N MET A 179 4.20 10.87 5.12
CA MET A 179 5.30 10.56 4.21
C MET A 179 4.87 10.58 2.75
N THR A 180 3.67 10.08 2.44
CA THR A 180 3.09 10.19 1.10
C THR A 180 2.94 11.65 0.70
N VAL A 181 2.41 12.50 1.58
CA VAL A 181 2.27 13.95 1.34
C VAL A 181 3.63 14.60 1.12
N ILE A 182 4.62 14.35 1.99
CA ILE A 182 5.96 14.95 1.88
C ILE A 182 6.64 14.57 0.56
N VAL A 183 6.68 13.28 0.22
CA VAL A 183 7.34 12.80 -1.01
C VAL A 183 6.58 13.26 -2.26
N SER A 184 5.24 13.30 -2.21
CA SER A 184 4.44 13.80 -3.33
C SER A 184 4.58 15.30 -3.54
N LEU A 185 4.67 16.09 -2.47
CA LEU A 185 4.96 17.53 -2.56
C LEU A 185 6.35 17.79 -3.14
N PHE A 186 7.35 17.00 -2.73
CA PHE A 186 8.68 17.04 -3.33
C PHE A 186 8.65 16.70 -4.82
N GLY A 187 7.91 15.66 -5.20
CA GLY A 187 7.69 15.31 -6.60
C GLY A 187 6.99 16.43 -7.39
N ALA A 188 5.91 17.00 -6.84
CA ALA A 188 5.19 18.12 -7.46
C ALA A 188 6.08 19.35 -7.64
N PHE A 189 6.95 19.63 -6.67
CA PHE A 189 7.93 20.72 -6.76
C PHE A 189 8.97 20.46 -7.86
N LEU A 190 9.54 19.26 -7.93
CA LEU A 190 10.45 18.88 -9.02
C LEU A 190 9.78 18.95 -10.39
N TRP A 191 8.57 18.43 -10.50
CA TRP A 191 7.77 18.50 -11.72
C TRP A 191 7.52 19.94 -12.15
N GLY A 192 7.06 20.79 -11.22
CA GLY A 192 6.80 22.20 -11.50
C GLY A 192 8.06 22.98 -11.88
N MET A 193 9.20 22.69 -11.27
CA MET A 193 10.47 23.32 -11.60
C MET A 193 10.94 22.96 -13.02
N ILE A 194 10.85 21.67 -13.40
CA ILE A 194 11.33 21.21 -14.71
C ILE A 194 10.40 21.67 -15.84
N LEU A 195 9.08 21.70 -15.60
CA LEU A 195 8.10 22.14 -16.59
C LEU A 195 7.76 23.63 -16.51
N ALA A 196 8.47 24.43 -15.71
CA ALA A 196 8.12 25.84 -15.47
C ALA A 196 7.89 26.64 -16.76
N ASP A 197 8.74 26.42 -17.78
CA ASP A 197 8.66 27.10 -19.07
C ASP A 197 7.34 26.82 -19.81
N ARG A 198 6.76 25.62 -19.62
CA ARG A 198 5.48 25.21 -20.22
C ARG A 198 4.27 25.92 -19.59
N PHE A 199 4.43 26.48 -18.38
CA PHE A 199 3.36 27.16 -17.64
C PHE A 199 3.47 28.68 -17.65
N THR A 200 4.43 29.25 -18.39
CA THR A 200 4.69 30.70 -18.47
C THR A 200 3.45 31.52 -18.83
N GLN A 201 2.60 31.00 -19.72
CA GLN A 201 1.34 31.63 -20.13
C GLN A 201 0.29 31.79 -19.02
N PHE A 202 0.48 31.13 -17.87
CA PHE A 202 -0.43 31.19 -16.73
C PHE A 202 0.12 32.02 -15.55
N ILE A 203 1.34 32.56 -15.65
CA ILE A 203 2.00 33.27 -14.54
C ILE A 203 1.23 34.52 -14.11
N ASP A 204 0.65 35.24 -15.07
CA ASP A 204 -0.10 36.47 -14.81
C ASP A 204 -1.54 36.22 -14.34
N MET A 205 -1.98 34.96 -14.30
CA MET A 205 -3.32 34.61 -13.84
C MET A 205 -3.35 34.54 -12.31
N ASN A 206 -4.46 35.00 -11.72
CA ASN A 206 -4.69 34.75 -10.29
C ASN A 206 -5.03 33.26 -10.04
N LEU A 207 -4.87 32.83 -8.79
CA LEU A 207 -5.02 31.43 -8.39
C LEU A 207 -6.41 30.85 -8.68
N THR A 208 -7.47 31.66 -8.55
CA THR A 208 -8.85 31.24 -8.80
C THR A 208 -9.14 31.04 -10.28
N THR A 209 -8.64 31.93 -11.15
CA THR A 209 -8.76 31.78 -12.61
C THR A 209 -7.94 30.60 -13.10
N GLN A 210 -6.72 30.41 -12.57
CA GLN A 210 -5.88 29.26 -12.92
C GLN A 210 -6.55 27.93 -12.53
N GLN A 211 -7.12 27.84 -11.33
CA GLN A 211 -7.88 26.66 -10.90
C GLN A 211 -9.11 26.42 -11.79
N GLY A 212 -9.82 27.49 -12.18
CA GLY A 212 -10.93 27.41 -13.12
C GLY A 212 -10.52 26.78 -14.45
N VAL A 213 -9.41 27.24 -15.03
CA VAL A 213 -8.86 26.73 -16.30
C VAL A 213 -8.43 25.26 -16.17
N PHE A 214 -7.58 24.93 -15.20
CA PHE A 214 -7.06 23.57 -15.05
C PHE A 214 -8.11 22.55 -14.64
N SER A 215 -9.19 22.96 -13.98
CA SER A 215 -10.29 22.05 -13.62
C SER A 215 -11.05 21.51 -14.83
N GLN A 216 -10.96 22.20 -15.97
CA GLN A 216 -11.59 21.80 -17.23
C GLN A 216 -10.65 20.99 -18.14
N TYR A 217 -9.37 20.89 -17.80
CA TYR A 217 -8.39 20.21 -18.64
C TYR A 217 -8.62 18.70 -18.65
N THR A 218 -8.80 18.17 -19.84
CA THR A 218 -8.77 16.74 -20.10
C THR A 218 -7.33 16.23 -20.17
N LEU A 219 -7.15 14.90 -20.17
CA LEU A 219 -5.82 14.31 -20.34
C LEU A 219 -5.14 14.76 -21.64
N THR A 220 -5.92 14.96 -22.72
CA THR A 220 -5.40 15.45 -24.00
C THR A 220 -4.95 16.90 -23.94
N ASP A 221 -5.62 17.75 -23.15
CA ASP A 221 -5.20 19.15 -22.95
C ASP A 221 -3.88 19.20 -22.17
N TRP A 222 -3.74 18.34 -21.15
CA TRP A 222 -2.48 18.19 -20.42
C TRP A 222 -1.35 17.69 -21.32
N GLN A 223 -1.60 16.71 -22.18
CA GLN A 223 -0.62 16.23 -23.16
C GLN A 223 -0.17 17.33 -24.13
N ALA A 224 -1.12 18.13 -24.63
CA ALA A 224 -0.82 19.24 -25.52
C ALA A 224 0.01 20.33 -24.84
N LEU A 225 -0.29 20.63 -23.57
CA LEU A 225 0.39 21.66 -22.80
C LEU A 225 1.85 21.28 -22.49
N ILE A 226 2.08 20.06 -21.98
CA ILE A 226 3.41 19.64 -21.54
C ILE A 226 4.29 19.14 -22.69
N GLY A 227 3.66 18.68 -23.78
CA GLY A 227 4.32 18.11 -24.94
C GLY A 227 5.05 16.78 -24.67
N PRO A 228 5.69 16.20 -25.70
CA PRO A 228 6.36 14.89 -25.58
C PRO A 228 7.46 14.85 -24.52
N GLU A 229 8.25 15.92 -24.39
CA GLU A 229 9.30 16.04 -23.38
C GLU A 229 8.71 16.12 -21.97
N GLY A 230 7.66 16.91 -21.78
CA GLY A 230 6.97 17.03 -20.50
C GLY A 230 6.31 15.73 -20.07
N THR A 231 5.87 14.90 -21.00
CA THR A 231 5.39 13.54 -20.72
C THR A 231 6.50 12.65 -20.13
N ILE A 232 7.73 12.72 -20.66
CA ILE A 232 8.87 11.95 -20.13
C ILE A 232 9.12 12.40 -18.69
N VAL A 233 9.22 13.71 -18.48
CA VAL A 233 9.48 14.28 -17.15
C VAL A 233 8.39 13.87 -16.17
N THR A 234 7.12 13.97 -16.56
CA THR A 234 5.98 13.57 -15.72
C THR A 234 6.10 12.11 -15.33
N SER A 235 6.33 11.21 -16.28
CA SER A 235 6.48 9.78 -16.00
C SER A 235 7.65 9.49 -15.04
N LEU A 236 8.79 10.14 -15.22
CA LEU A 236 9.97 9.94 -14.38
C LEU A 236 9.78 10.48 -12.97
N VAL A 237 9.10 11.62 -12.81
CA VAL A 237 8.82 12.19 -11.48
C VAL A 237 7.85 11.31 -10.70
N PHE A 238 6.76 10.84 -11.33
CA PHE A 238 5.85 9.88 -10.69
C PHE A 238 6.56 8.55 -10.36
N GLY A 239 7.43 8.08 -11.24
CA GLY A 239 8.31 6.94 -10.98
C GLY A 239 9.23 7.15 -9.79
N LEU A 240 9.83 8.35 -9.66
CA LEU A 240 10.71 8.69 -8.53
C LEU A 240 9.95 8.74 -7.20
N VAL A 241 8.77 9.35 -7.18
CA VAL A 241 7.92 9.42 -5.99
C VAL A 241 7.57 8.02 -5.49
N THR A 242 7.13 7.14 -6.38
CA THR A 242 6.77 5.76 -6.04
C THR A 242 7.99 4.90 -5.69
N PHE A 243 9.13 5.14 -6.35
CA PHE A 243 10.42 4.53 -6.04
C PHE A 243 10.86 4.78 -4.60
N ILE A 244 10.64 5.99 -4.07
CA ILE A 244 10.96 6.33 -2.67
C ILE A 244 9.88 5.80 -1.72
N LEU A 245 8.61 5.96 -2.09
CA LEU A 245 7.49 5.72 -1.18
C LEU A 245 7.30 4.23 -0.86
N VAL A 246 7.30 3.37 -1.88
CA VAL A 246 7.01 1.94 -1.69
C VAL A 246 7.98 1.21 -0.74
N PRO A 247 9.32 1.30 -0.89
CA PRO A 247 10.23 0.62 0.03
C PRO A 247 10.12 1.19 1.44
N PHE A 248 9.84 2.49 1.58
CA PHE A 248 9.55 3.10 2.88
C PHE A 248 8.33 2.48 3.55
N LEU A 249 7.19 2.43 2.84
CA LEU A 249 5.94 1.89 3.38
C LEU A 249 6.08 0.42 3.81
N LEU A 250 6.71 -0.42 2.97
CA LEU A 250 6.90 -1.84 3.30
C LEU A 250 7.83 -2.03 4.51
N THR A 251 8.93 -1.28 4.57
CA THR A 251 9.91 -1.39 5.68
C THR A 251 9.36 -0.83 6.99
N PHE A 252 8.60 0.26 6.90
CA PHE A 252 7.97 0.88 8.07
C PHE A 252 6.89 -0.03 8.64
N LYS A 253 6.05 -0.60 7.77
CA LYS A 253 5.04 -1.61 8.12
C LYS A 253 5.65 -2.80 8.85
N TYR A 254 6.75 -3.36 8.33
CA TYR A 254 7.46 -4.46 8.99
C TYR A 254 8.02 -4.06 10.37
N SER A 255 8.53 -2.83 10.50
CA SER A 255 9.03 -2.33 11.78
C SER A 255 7.91 -2.20 12.82
N CYS A 256 6.72 -1.72 12.41
CA CYS A 256 5.51 -1.70 13.24
C CYS A 256 5.04 -3.11 13.61
N TYR A 257 5.08 -4.06 12.68
CA TYR A 257 4.79 -5.47 12.95
C TYR A 257 5.72 -6.07 14.02
N LYS A 258 7.03 -5.79 13.90
CA LYS A 258 8.02 -6.27 14.87
C LYS A 258 7.80 -5.69 16.27
N GLU A 259 7.39 -4.44 16.34
CA GLU A 259 7.03 -3.79 17.61
C GLU A 259 5.73 -4.40 18.19
N ALA A 260 4.73 -4.66 17.35
CA ALA A 260 3.48 -5.29 17.77
C ALA A 260 3.67 -6.73 18.29
N THR A 261 4.61 -7.47 17.71
CA THR A 261 4.91 -8.87 18.12
C THR A 261 5.76 -8.96 19.39
N GLN A 262 6.61 -7.97 19.67
CA GLN A 262 7.48 -7.98 20.88
C GLN A 262 6.70 -7.93 22.19
N GLU A 263 5.48 -7.38 22.20
CA GLU A 263 4.61 -7.37 23.39
C GLU A 263 3.68 -8.57 23.49
N VAL A 264 3.57 -9.37 22.42
CA VAL A 264 2.90 -10.66 22.52
C VAL A 264 3.88 -11.61 23.21
N VAL A 265 3.83 -11.64 24.54
CA VAL A 265 4.37 -12.77 25.31
C VAL A 265 3.74 -14.02 24.70
N THR A 266 4.54 -14.80 23.97
CA THR A 266 4.19 -16.18 23.66
C THR A 266 4.01 -16.87 25.00
N ILE A 267 2.77 -17.03 25.44
CA ILE A 267 2.45 -17.98 26.51
C ILE A 267 2.49 -19.34 25.81
N PRO A 268 3.55 -20.17 25.98
CA PRO A 268 3.54 -21.50 25.41
C PRO A 268 2.48 -22.30 26.15
N GLY A 269 1.30 -22.44 25.55
CA GLY A 269 0.36 -23.45 25.98
C GLY A 269 0.72 -24.77 25.33
N GLU A 270 0.75 -25.83 26.12
CA GLU A 270 0.97 -27.19 25.65
C GLU A 270 -0.38 -27.91 25.59
N TYR A 271 -0.60 -28.67 24.51
CA TYR A 271 -1.73 -29.59 24.43
C TYR A 271 -1.33 -30.90 25.12
N ASP A 272 -2.11 -31.33 26.11
CA ASP A 272 -2.02 -32.68 26.67
C ASP A 272 -2.33 -33.72 25.58
N GLU A 273 -1.88 -34.96 25.77
CA GLU A 273 -2.18 -36.13 24.92
C GLU A 273 -3.70 -36.36 24.74
N LYS A 274 -4.53 -35.77 25.62
CA LYS A 274 -6.00 -35.77 25.58
C LYS A 274 -6.61 -34.54 24.88
N GLY A 275 -5.80 -33.69 24.22
CA GLY A 275 -6.25 -32.53 23.46
C GLY A 275 -6.76 -31.36 24.32
N ARG A 276 -6.42 -31.32 25.61
CA ARG A 276 -6.80 -30.24 26.53
C ARG A 276 -5.72 -29.16 26.56
N TRP A 277 -6.13 -27.90 26.49
CA TRP A 277 -5.24 -26.75 26.50
C TRP A 277 -4.94 -26.30 27.92
N TYR A 278 -3.66 -26.25 28.28
CA TYR A 278 -3.21 -25.74 29.57
C TYR A 278 -2.37 -24.47 29.39
N LYS A 279 -2.59 -23.49 30.28
CA LYS A 279 -1.79 -22.26 30.36
C LYS A 279 -0.85 -22.37 31.56
N TYR A 280 0.44 -22.14 31.34
CA TYR A 280 1.44 -21.93 32.40
C TYR A 280 1.71 -20.43 32.57
#